data_AF-A0A958V7N7-F1
#
_entry.id   AF-A0A958V7N7-F1
#
_cell.length_a   1.000
_cell.length_b   1.000
_cell.length_c   1.000
_cell.angle_alpha   90.00
_cell.angle_beta   90.00
_cell.angle_gamma   90.00
#
_symmetry.space_group_name_H-M   'P 1'
#
loop_
_entity.id
_entity.type
_entity.pdbx_description
1 polymer ?
#
loop_
_entity_poly.entity_id
_entity_poly.type
_entity_poly.pdbx_seq_one_letter_code
_entity_poly.pdbx_strand_id
1 'polypeptide(L)'
;MINFKKHSGIYTLKAKQELNLPIKEAWDFFSRPENLEKITPPFMGFKITSEVESKVYSGQIITYKVNILPGISSKWVTEITQ
;
A
#
# COMPACT_ATOMS: atom_id res chain seq x y z
N MET A 1 -16.26 -2.94 7.11
CA MET A 1 -17.11 -1.72 7.01
C MET A 1 -16.20 -0.52 6.76
N ILE A 2 -16.53 0.31 5.77
CA ILE A 2 -15.79 1.54 5.47
C ILE A 2 -16.42 2.70 6.26
N ASN A 3 -15.60 3.51 6.92
CA ASN A 3 -16.04 4.66 7.71
C ASN A 3 -15.24 5.91 7.36
N PHE A 4 -15.93 7.01 7.10
CA PHE A 4 -15.33 8.31 6.81
C PHE A 4 -15.59 9.26 7.99
N LYS A 5 -14.54 9.93 8.47
CA LYS A 5 -14.64 10.94 9.53
C LYS A 5 -13.88 12.20 9.15
N LYS A 6 -14.37 13.35 9.61
CA LYS A 6 -13.71 14.65 9.51
C LYS A 6 -13.52 15.23 10.91
N HIS A 7 -12.30 15.56 11.28
CA HIS A 7 -11.98 16.18 12.58
C HIS A 7 -10.75 17.08 12.44
N SER A 8 -10.80 18.30 13.00
CA SER A 8 -9.71 19.29 12.96
C SER A 8 -9.09 19.52 11.57
N GLY A 9 -9.92 19.58 10.52
CA GLY A 9 -9.45 19.80 9.14
C GLY A 9 -8.88 18.55 8.44
N ILE A 10 -8.83 17.40 9.12
CA ILE A 10 -8.29 16.15 8.58
C ILE A 10 -9.45 15.22 8.19
N TYR A 11 -9.37 14.67 6.98
CA TYR A 11 -10.26 13.61 6.50
C TYR A 11 -9.62 12.24 6.79
N THR A 12 -10.38 11.32 7.38
CA THR A 12 -9.89 9.98 7.74
C THR A 12 -10.79 8.91 7.13
N LEU A 13 -10.18 7.99 6.37
CA LEU A 13 -10.78 6.74 5.92
C LEU A 13 -10.36 5.62 6.88
N LYS A 14 -11.32 4.88 7.43
CA LYS A 14 -11.07 3.64 8.18
C LYS A 14 -11.76 2.48 7.49
N ALA A 15 -11.02 1.42 7.20
CA ALA A 15 -11.52 0.17 6.66
C ALA A 15 -10.99 -1.00 7.48
N LYS A 16 -11.81 -2.05 7.64
CA LYS A 16 -11.44 -3.31 8.29
C LYS A 16 -11.82 -4.47 7.37
N GLN A 17 -10.90 -5.41 7.21
CA GLN A 17 -11.09 -6.70 6.57
C GLN A 17 -10.67 -7.81 7.54
N GLU A 18 -11.42 -8.91 7.56
CA GLU A 18 -11.09 -10.09 8.34
C GLU A 18 -10.57 -11.17 7.39
N LEU A 19 -9.45 -11.78 7.77
CA LEU A 19 -8.76 -12.80 6.98
C LEU A 19 -8.72 -14.09 7.78
N ASN A 20 -9.17 -15.19 7.17
CA ASN A 20 -9.15 -16.52 7.78
C ASN A 20 -7.78 -17.19 7.61
N LEU A 21 -6.72 -16.54 8.12
CA LEU A 21 -5.35 -17.08 8.08
C LEU A 21 -4.53 -16.65 9.30
N PRO A 22 -3.46 -17.40 9.65
CA PRO A 22 -2.59 -17.06 10.77
C PRO A 22 -1.92 -15.69 10.60
N ILE A 23 -1.79 -14.93 11.68
CA ILE A 23 -1.15 -13.61 11.66
C ILE A 23 0.26 -13.63 11.06
N LYS A 24 1.01 -14.72 11.29
CA LYS A 24 2.35 -14.90 10.75
C LYS A 24 2.35 -14.97 9.22
N GLU A 25 1.41 -15.71 8.64
CA GLU A 25 1.27 -15.82 7.18
C GLU A 25 0.84 -14.50 6.56
N ALA A 26 -0.08 -13.77 7.22
CA ALA A 26 -0.46 -12.43 6.82
C ALA A 26 0.76 -11.50 6.80
N TRP A 27 1.54 -11.51 7.89
CA TRP A 27 2.74 -10.68 8.00
C TRP A 27 3.80 -11.05 6.97
N ASP A 28 4.07 -12.33 6.76
CA ASP A 28 5.04 -12.80 5.76
C ASP A 28 4.64 -12.40 4.32
N PHE A 29 3.33 -12.24 4.06
CA PHE A 29 2.84 -11.70 2.79
C PHE A 29 2.96 -10.17 2.72
N PHE A 30 2.40 -9.44 3.69
CA PHE A 30 2.35 -7.97 3.66
C PHE A 30 3.71 -7.30 3.88
N SER A 31 4.66 -8.00 4.50
CA SER A 31 6.02 -7.50 4.69
C SER A 31 6.87 -7.52 3.41
N ARG A 32 6.37 -8.04 2.28
CA ARG A 32 7.09 -8.05 1.00
C ARG A 32 6.58 -6.93 0.10
N PRO A 33 7.42 -5.95 -0.30
CA PRO A 33 7.00 -4.84 -1.15
C PRO A 33 6.30 -5.28 -2.43
N GLU A 34 6.81 -6.33 -3.07
CA GLU A 34 6.29 -6.90 -4.33
C GLU A 34 4.81 -7.33 -4.23
N ASN A 35 4.34 -7.70 -3.03
CA ASN A 35 2.96 -8.14 -2.85
C ASN A 35 1.97 -6.97 -2.86
N LEU A 36 2.42 -5.72 -2.69
CA LEU A 36 1.57 -4.53 -2.89
C LEU A 36 1.06 -4.45 -4.33
N GLU A 37 1.91 -4.80 -5.31
CA GLU A 37 1.50 -4.84 -6.71
C GLU A 37 0.43 -5.91 -6.96
N LYS A 38 0.58 -7.09 -6.34
CA LYS A 38 -0.37 -8.22 -6.49
C LYS A 38 -1.76 -7.92 -5.94
N ILE A 39 -1.86 -7.17 -4.86
CA ILE A 39 -3.16 -6.81 -4.25
C ILE A 39 -3.76 -5.53 -4.85
N THR A 40 -3.03 -4.86 -5.74
CA THR A 40 -3.51 -3.65 -6.41
C THR A 40 -4.21 -4.03 -7.72
N PRO A 41 -5.46 -3.58 -7.95
CA PRO A 41 -6.15 -3.82 -9.21
C PRO A 41 -5.30 -3.54 -10.47
N PRO A 42 -5.21 -4.47 -11.43
CA PRO A 42 -4.27 -4.37 -12.56
C PRO A 42 -4.41 -3.09 -13.40
N PHE A 43 -5.62 -2.55 -13.52
CA PHE A 43 -5.88 -1.33 -14.29
C PHE A 43 -5.18 -0.09 -13.71
N MET A 44 -4.81 -0.10 -12.41
CA MET A 44 -4.05 0.97 -11.80
C MET A 44 -2.58 0.97 -12.23
N GLY A 45 -2.09 -0.06 -12.92
CA GLY A 45 -0.72 -0.10 -13.44
C GLY A 45 0.34 0.20 -12.38
N PHE A 46 0.10 -0.28 -11.15
CA PHE A 46 0.98 -0.06 -10.02
C PHE A 46 2.32 -0.72 -10.30
N LYS A 47 3.41 0.04 -10.19
CA LYS A 47 4.76 -0.46 -10.43
C LYS A 47 5.73 0.14 -9.43
N ILE A 48 6.49 -0.71 -8.77
CA ILE A 48 7.62 -0.29 -7.94
C ILE A 48 8.74 0.23 -8.86
N THR A 49 9.30 1.40 -8.55
CA THR A 49 10.33 2.06 -9.36
C THR A 49 11.70 2.16 -8.68
N SER A 50 11.80 1.79 -7.40
CA SER A 50 13.05 1.66 -6.65
C SER A 50 13.46 0.19 -6.53
N GLU A 51 14.74 -0.05 -6.25
CA GLU A 51 15.16 -1.35 -5.74
C GLU A 51 14.54 -1.57 -4.36
N VAL A 52 14.06 -2.80 -4.12
CA VAL A 52 13.41 -3.18 -2.87
C VAL A 52 13.97 -4.49 -2.35
N GLU A 53 14.14 -4.57 -1.05
CA GLU A 53 14.54 -5.79 -0.38
C GLU A 53 13.39 -6.78 -0.25
N SER A 54 13.72 -8.04 0.06
CA SER A 54 12.73 -9.11 0.24
C SER A 54 11.75 -8.86 1.39
N LYS A 55 12.09 -8.02 2.38
CA LYS A 55 11.25 -7.65 3.51
C LYS A 55 11.34 -6.16 3.80
N VAL A 56 10.22 -5.54 4.16
CA VAL A 56 10.17 -4.14 4.59
C VAL A 56 10.75 -3.94 5.97
N TYR A 57 11.30 -2.75 6.20
CA TYR A 57 11.83 -2.31 7.49
C TYR A 57 11.53 -0.83 7.73
N SER A 58 11.55 -0.41 9.00
CA SER A 58 11.28 0.98 9.38
C SER A 58 12.31 1.95 8.79
N GLY A 59 11.85 3.07 8.24
CA GLY A 59 12.67 4.06 7.54
C GLY A 59 12.95 3.71 6.08
N GLN A 60 12.46 2.57 5.57
CA GLN A 60 12.62 2.23 4.16
C GLN A 60 11.79 3.18 3.28
N ILE A 61 12.44 3.72 2.24
CA ILE A 61 11.79 4.55 1.22
C ILE A 61 11.52 3.69 -0.01
N ILE A 62 10.26 3.68 -0.46
CA ILE A 62 9.85 2.95 -1.66
C ILE A 62 9.16 3.91 -2.61
N THR A 63 9.52 3.84 -3.89
CA THR A 63 8.94 4.67 -4.94
C THR A 63 8.07 3.85 -5.88
N TYR A 64 6.96 4.44 -6.33
CA TYR A 64 5.98 3.79 -7.20
C TYR A 64 5.49 4.71 -8.31
N LYS A 65 4.97 4.08 -9.36
CA LYS A 65 4.10 4.71 -10.36
C LYS A 65 2.72 4.07 -10.27
N VAL A 66 1.67 4.89 -10.27
CA VAL A 66 0.27 4.43 -10.22
C VAL A 66 -0.62 5.28 -11.13
N ASN A 67 -1.55 4.65 -11.84
CA ASN A 67 -2.56 5.30 -12.66
C ASN A 67 -3.79 5.57 -11.80
N ILE A 68 -4.13 6.84 -11.63
CA ILE A 68 -5.27 7.26 -10.80
C ILE A 68 -6.53 7.39 -11.66
N LEU A 69 -6.37 7.81 -12.93
CA LEU A 69 -7.43 7.96 -13.92
C LEU A 69 -6.90 7.59 -15.32
N PRO A 70 -7.78 7.32 -16.32
CA PRO A 70 -7.35 7.06 -17.70
C PRO A 70 -6.46 8.18 -18.24
N GLY A 71 -5.24 7.83 -18.65
CA GLY A 71 -4.24 8.78 -19.15
C GLY A 71 -3.49 9.60 -18.09
N ILE A 72 -3.81 9.45 -16.80
CA ILE A 72 -3.17 10.19 -15.69
C ILE A 72 -2.43 9.24 -14.76
N SER A 73 -1.09 9.29 -14.83
CA SER A 73 -0.20 8.58 -13.91
C SER A 73 0.42 9.52 -12.88
N SER A 74 0.50 9.05 -11.64
CA SER A 74 1.19 9.73 -10.54
C SER A 74 2.44 8.97 -10.12
N LYS A 75 3.46 9.72 -9.67
CA LYS A 75 4.61 9.18 -8.96
C LYS A 75 4.35 9.31 -7.46
N TRP A 76 4.58 8.23 -6.73
CA TRP A 76 4.32 8.18 -5.29
C TRP A 76 5.58 7.73 -4.56
N VAL A 77 5.84 8.33 -3.40
CA VAL A 77 6.93 7.93 -2.50
C VAL A 77 6.33 7.61 -1.14
N THR A 78 6.68 6.47 -0.55
CA THR A 78 6.31 6.12 0.82
C THR A 78 7.54 5.92 1.68
N GLU A 79 7.43 6.30 2.94
CA GLU A 79 8.31 5.83 4.02
C GLU A 79 7.55 4.79 4.84
N ILE A 80 8.21 3.66 5.14
CA ILE A 80 7.67 2.64 6.05
C ILE A 80 7.96 3.05 7.50
N THR A 81 6.92 3.14 8.33
CA THR A 81 7.03 3.52 9.76
C THR A 81 6.52 2.41 10.68
N GLN A 82 6.81 2.52 11.98
CA GLN A 82 6.30 1.64 13.05
C GLN A 82 4.82 1.90 13.35
#